data_AF-A0A258F7U9-F1
#
_entry.id   AF-A0A258F7U9-F1
#
_cell.length_a   1.000
_cell.length_b   1.000
_cell.length_c   1.000
_cell.angle_alpha   90.00
_cell.angle_beta   90.00
_cell.angle_gamma   90.00
#
_symmetry.space_group_name_H-M   'P 1'
#
loop_
_entity.id
_entity.type
_entity.pdbx_description
1 polymer ?
#
loop_
_entity_poly.entity_id
_entity_poly.type
_entity_poly.pdbx_seq_one_letter_code
_entity_poly.pdbx_strand_id
1 'polypeptide(L)' 'MSIHQNDADGLLLVRFKLKSTDTNDFEKWKSEAVTLIKTFKGFLNITVLNSLKEADYYHILIRFDF' A
#
# COMPACT_ATOMS: atom_id res chain seq x y z
N MET A 1 13.10 -8.75 -26.20
CA MET A 1 12.96 -8.91 -24.73
C MET A 1 11.49 -9.24 -24.49
N SER A 2 11.14 -10.50 -24.22
CA SER A 2 9.77 -10.86 -23.86
C SER A 2 9.52 -10.36 -22.45
N ILE A 3 8.53 -9.49 -22.27
CA ILE A 3 8.05 -9.11 -20.95
C ILE A 3 7.25 -10.33 -20.47
N HIS A 4 7.88 -11.17 -19.64
CA HIS A 4 7.15 -12.23 -18.96
C HIS A 4 6.31 -11.59 -17.87
N GLN A 5 5.02 -11.47 -18.13
CA GLN A 5 4.04 -11.11 -17.12
C GLN A 5 3.84 -12.35 -16.25
N ASN A 6 4.06 -12.24 -14.94
CA ASN A 6 3.70 -13.32 -14.03
C ASN A 6 2.17 -13.31 -13.89
N ASP A 7 1.50 -14.34 -14.38
CA ASP A 7 0.03 -14.44 -14.33
C ASP A 7 -0.49 -14.55 -12.89
N ALA A 8 0.38 -14.86 -11.92
CA ALA A 8 0.07 -14.92 -10.49
C ALA A 8 0.30 -13.60 -9.73
N ASP A 9 0.85 -12.56 -10.38
CA ASP A 9 1.07 -11.25 -9.74
C ASP A 9 -0.25 -10.50 -9.51
N GLY A 10 -0.62 -10.33 -8.24
CA GLY A 10 -1.74 -9.51 -7.81
C GLY A 10 -1.32 -8.13 -7.34
N LEU A 11 -2.12 -7.11 -7.64
CA LEU A 11 -1.94 -5.75 -7.11
C LEU A 11 -3.21 -5.27 -6.40
N LEU A 12 -3.07 -4.90 -5.12
CA LEU A 12 -4.09 -4.21 -4.35
C LEU A 12 -3.70 -2.73 -4.18
N LEU A 13 -4.52 -1.83 -4.69
CA LEU A 13 -4.40 -0.39 -4.44
C LEU A 13 -5.48 0.05 -3.45
N VAL A 14 -5.05 0.63 -2.33
CA VAL A 14 -5.95 1.22 -1.33
C VAL A 14 -5.74 2.73 -1.29
N ARG A 15 -6.84 3.49 -1.40
CA ARG A 15 -6.84 4.95 -1.30
C ARG A 15 -7.53 5.39 -0.02
N PHE A 16 -6.82 6.15 0.80
CA PHE A 16 -7.33 6.78 2.01
C PHE A 16 -7.55 8.26 1.75
N LYS A 17 -8.70 8.79 2.18
CA LYS A 17 -8.90 10.24 2.29
C LYS A 17 -8.66 10.65 3.74
N LEU A 18 -7.62 11.43 4.00
CA LEU A 18 -7.25 11.89 5.33
C LEU A 18 -7.54 13.37 5.50
N LYS A 19 -8.07 13.74 6.66
CA LYS A 19 -8.02 15.12 7.13
C LYS A 19 -6.67 15.36 7.79
N SER A 20 -6.21 16.60 7.80
CA SER A 20 -4.94 16.98 8.44
C SER A 20 -4.85 16.55 9.91
N THR A 21 -5.98 16.56 10.62
CA THR A 21 -6.12 16.10 12.02
C THR A 21 -5.83 14.62 12.22
N ASP A 22 -6.03 13.80 11.20
CA ASP A 22 -6.03 12.34 11.31
C ASP A 22 -4.67 11.74 10.92
N THR A 23 -3.70 12.59 10.57
CA THR A 23 -2.38 12.17 10.04
C THR A 23 -1.62 11.27 11.02
N ASN A 24 -1.62 11.63 12.31
CA ASN A 24 -0.89 10.83 13.32
C ASN A 24 -1.52 9.45 13.53
N ASP A 25 -2.85 9.38 13.57
CA ASP A 25 -3.58 8.12 13.72
C ASP A 25 -3.40 7.23 12.49
N PHE A 26 -3.38 7.83 11.30
CA PHE A 26 -3.05 7.12 10.07
C PHE A 26 -1.63 6.57 10.06
N GLU A 27 -0.64 7.35 10.48
CA GLU A 27 0.76 6.89 10.56
C GLU A 27 0.91 5.71 11.53
N LYS A 28 0.20 5.74 12.66
CA LYS A 28 0.15 4.61 13.61
C LYS A 28 -0.52 3.38 12.99
N TRP A 29 -1.73 3.54 12.45
CA TRP A 29 -2.46 2.46 11.78
C TRP A 29 -1.61 1.86 10.66
N LYS A 30 -0.96 2.69 9.85
CA LYS A 30 -0.09 2.27 8.74
C LYS A 30 1.04 1.40 9.26
N SER A 31 1.74 1.81 10.32
CA SER A 31 2.84 1.01 10.91
C SER A 31 2.38 -0.39 11.32
N GLU A 32 1.23 -0.48 11.99
CA GLU A 32 0.64 -1.74 12.46
C GLU A 32 0.15 -2.60 11.28
N ALA A 33 -0.60 -2.00 10.35
CA ALA A 33 -1.17 -2.69 9.19
C ALA A 33 -0.09 -3.19 8.24
N VAL A 34 0.96 -2.40 7.96
CA VAL A 34 2.09 -2.83 7.11
C VAL A 34 2.81 -4.02 7.71
N THR A 35 2.97 -4.04 9.04
CA THR A 35 3.60 -5.18 9.74
C THR A 35 2.76 -6.44 9.58
N LEU A 36 1.43 -6.33 9.72
CA LEU A 36 0.51 -7.46 9.53
C LEU A 36 0.48 -7.95 8.08
N ILE A 37 0.34 -7.05 7.10
CA ILE A 37 0.24 -7.40 5.67
C ILE A 37 1.47 -8.20 5.19
N LYS A 38 2.65 -7.87 5.72
CA LYS A 38 3.89 -8.59 5.41
C LYS A 38 3.87 -10.07 5.82
N THR A 39 2.98 -10.48 6.71
CA THR A 39 2.85 -11.89 7.13
C THR A 39 1.88 -12.69 6.26
N PHE A 40 1.13 -12.03 5.37
CA PHE A 40 0.17 -12.71 4.51
C PHE A 40 0.90 -13.58 3.49
N LYS A 41 0.39 -14.80 3.28
CA LYS A 41 0.90 -15.71 2.25
C LYS A 41 0.88 -14.99 0.90
N GLY A 42 1.99 -15.09 0.18
CA GLY A 42 2.11 -14.47 -1.13
C GLY A 42 2.54 -13.01 -1.10
N PHE A 43 2.75 -12.38 0.06
CA PHE A 43 3.24 -10.99 0.10
C PHE A 43 4.58 -10.84 -0.63
N LEU A 44 4.64 -9.89 -1.57
CA LEU A 44 5.85 -9.54 -2.30
C LEU A 44 6.40 -8.18 -1.89
N ASN A 45 5.56 -7.14 -1.94
CA ASN A 45 6.01 -5.77 -1.68
C ASN A 45 4.85 -4.85 -1.26
N ILE A 46 5.20 -3.76 -0.59
CA ILE A 46 4.30 -2.65 -0.28
C ILE A 46 4.98 -1.32 -0.64
N THR A 47 4.27 -0.47 -1.36
CA THR A 47 4.72 0.88 -1.71
C THR A 47 3.72 1.89 -1.21
N VAL A 48 4.18 2.77 -0.33
CA VAL A 48 3.38 3.90 0.16
C VAL A 48 3.71 5.09 -0.72
N LEU A 49 2.70 5.60 -1.41
CA LEU A 49 2.83 6.80 -2.24
C LEU A 49 2.37 7.99 -1.38
N ASN A 50 3.33 8.83 -1.00
CA ASN A 50 3.05 10.06 -0.27
C ASN A 50 2.28 11.03 -1.16
N SER A 51 1.38 11.81 -0.55
CA SER A 51 0.65 12.84 -1.28
C SER A 51 1.60 13.91 -1.82
N LEU A 52 1.35 14.35 -3.05
CA LEU A 52 1.94 15.58 -3.59
C LEU A 52 1.35 16.74 -2.79
N LYS A 53 2.04 17.18 -1.71
CA LYS A 53 1.93 18.41 -0.87
C LYS A 53 0.58 19.06 -0.53
N GLU A 54 -0.51 18.77 -1.23
CA GLU A 54 -1.83 19.41 -1.16
C GLU A 54 -3.01 18.42 -1.26
N ALA A 55 -2.75 17.13 -1.53
CA ALA A 55 -3.84 16.16 -1.67
C ALA A 55 -4.16 15.46 -0.34
N ASP A 56 -5.43 15.54 0.08
CA ASP A 56 -6.07 14.77 1.17
C ASP A 56 -6.01 13.25 0.96
N TYR A 57 -5.20 12.73 0.02
CA TYR A 57 -5.23 11.36 -0.42
C TYR A 57 -3.89 10.65 -0.23
N TYR A 58 -3.95 9.48 0.41
CA TYR A 58 -2.84 8.56 0.58
C TYR A 58 -3.12 7.28 -0.20
N HIS A 59 -2.11 6.76 -0.86
CA HIS A 59 -2.23 5.52 -1.64
C HIS A 59 -1.23 4.50 -1.13
N ILE A 60 -1.71 3.27 -0.93
CA ILE A 60 -0.89 2.12 -0.58
C ILE A 60 -1.07 1.08 -1.67
N LEU A 61 0.02 0.74 -2.36
CA LEU A 61 0.10 -0.38 -3.30
C LEU A 61 0.66 -1.60 -2.57
N ILE A 62 0.00 -2.75 -2.70
CA ILE A 62 0.45 -4.01 -2.14
C ILE A 62 0.50 -5.04 -3.26
N ARG A 63 1.63 -5.71 -3.42
CA ARG A 63 1.85 -6.78 -4.41
C ARG A 63 1.83 -8.13 -3.73
N PHE A 64 1.15 -9.08 -4.36
CA PHE A 64 1.07 -10.47 -3.95
C PHE A 64 1.42 -11.40 -5.10
N ASP A 65 1.86 -12.61 -4.76
CA ASP A 65 1.98 -13.79 -5.62
C ASP A 65 1.03 -14.86 -5.07
N PHE A 66 0.25 -15.51 -5.92
CA PHE A 66 -0.83 -16.42 -5.52
C PHE A 66 -0.48 -17.90 -5.69
#